data_AF-A0A3D5KLI7-F1
#
_entry.id   AF-A0A3D5KLI7-F1
#
_cell.length_a   1.000
_cell.length_b   1.000
_cell.length_c   1.000
_cell.angle_alpha   90.00
_cell.angle_beta   90.00
_cell.angle_gamma   90.00
#
_symmetry.space_group_name_H-M   'P 1'
#
loop_
_entity.id
_entity.type
_entity.pdbx_description
1 polymer ?
#
loop_
_entity_poly.entity_id
_entity_poly.type
_entity_poly.pdbx_seq_one_letter_code
_entity_poly.pdbx_strand_id
1 'polypeptide(L)'
;MEIWENQLTTEINSGCFQLSIVAASAEVGSVEYILRIEKPNWDRVDYVMSLEGIKKLGERLLDLYSFAEEKLRINDKRKLKEFLTAKNLAEYALLKKALKIS
;
A
#
# COMPACT_ATOMS: atom_id res chain seq x y z
N MET A 1 18.89 -24.97 -2.92
CA MET A 1 19.03 -23.71 -2.16
C MET A 1 17.63 -23.35 -1.71
N GLU A 2 17.36 -23.47 -0.41
CA GLU A 2 16.03 -23.23 0.14
C GLU A 2 15.80 -21.72 0.24
N ILE A 3 14.68 -21.26 -0.30
CA ILE A 3 14.24 -19.87 -0.15
C ILE A 3 13.19 -19.90 0.95
N TRP A 4 13.47 -19.20 2.04
CA TRP A 4 12.51 -19.03 3.11
C TRP A 4 11.63 -17.83 2.79
N GLU A 5 10.32 -18.02 2.85
CA GLU A 5 9.33 -16.96 2.74
C GLU A 5 8.51 -16.89 4.03
N ASN A 6 8.22 -15.67 4.48
CA ASN A 6 7.29 -15.42 5.57
C ASN A 6 6.33 -14.30 5.23
N GLN A 7 5.05 -14.62 5.30
CA GLN A 7 3.96 -13.70 5.03
C GLN A 7 3.76 -12.80 6.24
N LEU A 8 4.09 -11.52 6.08
CA LEU A 8 4.03 -10.54 7.17
C LEU A 8 2.60 -10.07 7.42
N THR A 9 1.82 -9.88 6.36
CA THR A 9 0.40 -9.52 6.43
C THR A 9 -0.31 -9.90 5.14
N THR A 10 -1.63 -10.01 5.18
CA THR A 10 -2.48 -10.24 4.02
C THR A 10 -3.86 -9.64 4.19
N GLU A 11 -4.31 -8.99 3.13
CA GLU A 11 -5.65 -8.47 3.00
C GLU A 11 -6.35 -9.15 1.83
N ILE A 12 -7.63 -9.47 2.01
CA ILE A 12 -8.45 -10.12 0.99
C ILE A 12 -9.61 -9.21 0.64
N ASN A 13 -9.79 -8.91 -0.65
CA ASN A 13 -10.90 -8.08 -1.10
C ASN A 13 -12.18 -8.90 -1.38
N SER A 14 -13.29 -8.21 -1.67
CA SER A 14 -14.58 -8.85 -1.98
C SER A 14 -14.58 -9.70 -3.25
N GLY A 15 -13.58 -9.55 -4.12
CA GLY A 15 -13.36 -10.38 -5.28
C GLY A 15 -12.47 -11.61 -5.02
N CYS A 16 -12.15 -11.90 -3.75
CA CYS A 16 -11.24 -12.97 -3.32
C CYS A 16 -9.80 -12.84 -3.85
N PHE A 17 -9.37 -11.63 -4.21
CA PHE A 17 -7.95 -11.35 -4.47
C PHE A 17 -7.24 -11.14 -3.14
N GLN A 18 -6.06 -11.71 -2.99
CA GLN A 18 -5.21 -11.53 -1.82
C GLN A 18 -4.05 -10.60 -2.17
N LEU A 19 -3.82 -9.61 -1.32
CA LEU A 19 -2.63 -8.78 -1.35
C LEU A 19 -1.80 -9.08 -0.11
N SER A 20 -0.58 -9.56 -0.31
CA SER A 20 0.32 -9.97 0.77
C SER A 20 1.63 -9.19 0.72
N ILE A 21 2.17 -8.89 1.90
CA ILE A 21 3.57 -8.48 2.03
C ILE A 21 4.33 -9.70 2.55
N VAL A 22 5.34 -10.13 1.80
CA VAL A 22 6.16 -11.31 2.11
C VAL A 22 7.61 -10.87 2.32
N ALA A 23 8.25 -11.33 3.38
CA ALA A 23 9.70 -11.27 3.53
C ALA A 23 10.31 -12.58 3.03
N ALA A 24 11.28 -12.50 2.13
CA ALA A 24 11.98 -13.64 1.57
C ALA A 24 13.47 -13.55 1.84
N SER A 25 14.14 -14.67 2.11
CA SER A 25 15.59 -14.73 2.24
C SER A 25 16.12 -16.06 1.77
N ALA A 26 17.26 -16.04 1.08
CA ALA A 26 18.08 -17.23 0.86
C ALA A 26 18.98 -17.50 2.08
N GLU A 27 19.56 -18.71 2.17
CA GLU A 27 20.55 -19.09 3.20
C GLU A 27 21.72 -18.11 3.31
N VAL A 28 22.07 -17.44 2.20
CA VAL A 28 23.11 -16.41 2.13
C VAL A 28 22.56 -15.24 1.32
N GLY A 29 22.22 -14.13 1.98
CA GLY A 29 21.68 -12.95 1.30
C GLY A 29 21.00 -11.95 2.23
N SER A 30 20.61 -10.80 1.68
CA SER A 30 19.74 -9.84 2.35
C SER A 30 18.28 -10.27 2.25
N VAL A 31 17.48 -9.89 3.25
CA VAL A 31 16.01 -10.04 3.18
C VAL A 31 15.47 -9.19 2.02
N GLU A 32 14.73 -9.84 1.14
CA GLU A 32 13.92 -9.23 0.11
C GLU A 32 12.47 -9.10 0.59
N TYR A 33 11.77 -8.09 0.09
CA TYR A 33 10.36 -7.91 0.40
C TYR A 33 9.56 -7.93 -0.89
N ILE A 34 8.45 -8.65 -0.86
CA ILE A 34 7.62 -8.93 -2.02
C ILE A 34 6.22 -8.43 -1.72
N LEU A 35 5.68 -7.62 -2.63
CA LEU A 35 4.26 -7.37 -2.70
C LEU A 35 3.66 -8.40 -3.64
N ARG A 36 2.90 -9.34 -3.07
CA ARG A 36 2.30 -10.46 -3.80
C ARG A 36 0.81 -10.21 -3.99
N ILE A 37 0.35 -10.31 -5.23
CA ILE A 37 -1.07 -10.35 -5.57
C ILE A 37 -1.41 -11.76 -6.00
N GLU A 38 -2.32 -12.42 -5.29
CA GLU A 38 -2.87 -13.72 -5.65
C GLU A 38 -4.33 -13.58 -6.06
N LYS A 39 -4.67 -14.16 -7.20
CA LYS A 39 -6.03 -14.20 -7.73
C LYS A 39 -6.81 -15.39 -7.15
N PRO A 40 -8.14 -15.41 -7.24
CA PRO A 40 -8.96 -16.53 -6.78
C PRO A 40 -8.64 -17.87 -7.47
N ASN A 41 -8.08 -17.83 -8.68
CA ASN A 41 -7.64 -19.01 -9.41
C ASN A 41 -6.19 -19.43 -9.08
N TRP A 42 -5.60 -18.88 -8.02
CA TRP A 42 -4.23 -19.12 -7.57
C TRP A 42 -3.14 -18.59 -8.50
N ASP A 43 -3.50 -17.81 -9.53
CA ASP A 43 -2.49 -17.04 -10.28
C ASP A 43 -1.87 -16.01 -9.34
N ARG A 44 -0.54 -15.98 -9.28
CA ARG A 44 0.18 -14.99 -8.46
C ARG A 44 1.09 -14.11 -9.28
N VAL A 45 1.24 -12.86 -8.84
CA VAL A 45 2.21 -11.90 -9.34
C VAL A 45 3.02 -11.39 -8.14
N ASP A 46 4.33 -11.56 -8.23
CA ASP A 46 5.29 -11.14 -7.21
C ASP A 46 6.02 -9.89 -7.70
N TYR A 47 5.91 -8.81 -6.91
CA TYR A 47 6.68 -7.59 -7.14
C TYR A 47 7.72 -7.43 -6.04
N VAL A 48 8.98 -7.74 -6.37
CA VAL A 48 10.11 -7.60 -5.45
C VAL A 48 10.45 -6.12 -5.31
N MET A 49 10.47 -5.65 -4.07
CA MET A 49 10.69 -4.25 -3.71
C MET A 49 12.04 -4.06 -3.03
N SER A 50 12.66 -2.92 -3.29
CA SER A 50 13.72 -2.40 -2.42
C SER A 50 13.13 -1.83 -1.13
N LEU A 51 13.93 -1.77 -0.06
CA LEU A 51 13.55 -1.14 1.21
C LEU A 51 13.03 0.30 1.02
N GLU A 52 13.70 1.09 0.18
CA GLU A 52 13.28 2.46 -0.13
C GLU A 52 11.93 2.50 -0.89
N GLY A 53 11.69 1.54 -1.78
CA GLY A 53 10.40 1.39 -2.45
C GLY A 53 9.28 1.11 -1.47
N ILE A 54 9.50 0.22 -0.50
CA ILE A 54 8.51 -0.11 0.54
C ILE A 54 8.19 1.11 1.36
N LYS A 55 9.21 1.85 1.81
CA LYS A 55 9.03 3.07 2.59
C LYS A 55 8.14 4.07 1.84
N LYS A 56 8.48 4.37 0.59
CA LYS A 56 7.70 5.29 -0.26
C LYS A 56 6.26 4.83 -0.44
N LEU A 57 6.04 3.53 -0.69
CA LEU A 57 4.69 3.00 -0.83
C LEU A 57 3.90 3.10 0.48
N GLY A 58 4.52 2.74 1.61
CA GLY A 58 3.93 2.85 2.93
C GLY A 58 3.52 4.28 3.29
N GLU A 59 4.37 5.26 3.01
CA GLU A 59 4.04 6.69 3.19
C GLU A 59 2.79 7.09 2.39
N ARG A 60 2.67 6.65 1.13
CA ARG A 60 1.47 6.93 0.31
C ARG A 60 0.22 6.25 0.83
N LEU A 61 0.33 5.03 1.35
CA LEU A 61 -0.80 4.31 1.95
C LEU A 61 -1.28 5.01 3.22
N LEU A 62 -0.36 5.56 4.03
CA LEU A 62 -0.70 6.37 5.19
C LEU A 62 -1.39 7.68 4.82
N ASP A 63 -0.89 8.39 3.79
CA ASP A 63 -1.54 9.59 3.27
C ASP A 63 -2.97 9.29 2.81
N LEU A 64 -3.14 8.19 2.06
CA LEU A 64 -4.45 7.75 1.57
C LEU A 64 -5.39 7.37 2.72
N TYR A 65 -4.90 6.62 3.71
CA TYR A 65 -5.68 6.25 4.90
C TYR A 65 -6.19 7.50 5.62
N SER A 66 -5.29 8.45 5.89
CA SER A 66 -5.62 9.71 6.58
C SER A 66 -6.69 10.52 5.84
N PHE A 67 -6.63 10.53 4.50
CA PHE A 67 -7.64 11.17 3.67
C PHE A 67 -8.98 10.41 3.68
N ALA A 68 -8.96 9.07 3.62
CA ALA A 68 -10.18 8.26 3.54
C ALA A 68 -11.03 8.30 4.83
N GLU A 69 -10.41 8.48 5.99
CA GLU A 69 -11.11 8.60 7.29
C GLU A 69 -12.09 9.78 7.34
N GLU A 70 -11.83 10.85 6.59
CA GLU A 70 -12.59 12.10 6.60
C GLU A 70 -13.97 11.99 5.94
N LYS A 71 -14.28 10.84 5.30
CA LYS A 71 -15.57 10.55 4.65
C LYS A 71 -16.11 11.72 3.81
N LEU A 72 -15.22 12.38 3.06
CA LEU A 72 -15.55 13.59 2.31
C LEU A 72 -16.68 13.33 1.32
N ARG A 73 -17.81 14.03 1.52
CA ARG A 73 -18.93 14.03 0.56
C ARG A 73 -18.68 15.09 -0.49
N ILE A 74 -18.23 14.66 -1.65
CA ILE A 74 -18.01 15.56 -2.79
C ILE A 74 -19.15 15.39 -3.79
N ASN A 75 -19.84 16.49 -4.09
CA ASN A 75 -20.95 16.53 -5.04
C ASN A 75 -20.50 16.68 -6.50
N ASP A 76 -19.19 16.92 -6.75
CA ASP A 76 -18.62 17.11 -8.08
C ASP A 76 -17.48 16.11 -8.36
N LYS A 77 -17.76 15.13 -9.21
CA LYS A 77 -16.81 14.07 -9.59
C LYS A 77 -15.56 14.60 -10.30
N ARG A 78 -15.64 15.73 -11.02
CA ARG A 78 -14.47 16.29 -11.73
C ARG A 78 -13.46 16.86 -10.76
N LYS A 79 -13.94 17.64 -9.79
CA LYS A 79 -13.11 18.17 -8.69
C LYS A 79 -12.52 17.05 -7.83
N LEU A 80 -13.30 15.98 -7.58
CA LEU A 80 -12.77 14.80 -6.89
C LEU A 80 -11.59 14.19 -7.65
N LYS A 81 -11.71 14.01 -8.98
CA LYS A 81 -10.63 13.44 -9.79
C LYS A 81 -9.38 14.32 -9.79
N GLU A 82 -9.54 15.64 -9.85
CA GLU A 82 -8.42 16.59 -9.74
C GLU A 82 -7.75 16.53 -8.36
N PHE A 83 -8.54 16.30 -7.31
CA PHE A 83 -8.04 16.21 -5.95
C PHE A 83 -7.35 14.87 -5.65
N LEU A 84 -7.86 13.74 -6.16
CA LEU A 84 -7.35 12.39 -5.90
C LEU A 84 -6.04 12.09 -6.66
N THR A 85 -5.00 12.86 -6.39
CA THR A 85 -3.64 12.61 -6.89
C THR A 85 -2.70 12.37 -5.71
N ALA A 86 -1.63 11.59 -5.93
CA ALA A 86 -0.65 11.29 -4.88
C ALA A 86 -0.03 12.57 -4.26
N LYS A 87 0.15 13.63 -5.06
CA LYS A 87 0.66 14.92 -4.60
C LYS A 87 -0.34 15.59 -3.63
N ASN A 88 -1.59 15.74 -4.07
CA ASN A 88 -2.61 16.45 -3.29
C ASN A 88 -2.98 15.70 -2.00
N LEU A 89 -2.98 14.36 -2.03
CA LEU A 89 -3.19 13.54 -0.83
C LEU A 89 -2.08 13.75 0.21
N ALA A 90 -0.83 13.83 -0.21
CA ALA A 90 0.29 14.12 0.69
C ALA A 90 0.24 15.54 1.26
N GLU A 91 -0.07 16.54 0.42
CA GLU A 91 -0.25 17.92 0.88
C GLU A 91 -1.38 18.00 1.92
N TYR A 92 -2.48 17.28 1.70
CA TYR A 92 -3.58 17.19 2.65
C TYR A 92 -3.17 16.54 3.98
N ALA A 93 -2.48 15.39 3.94
CA ALA A 93 -2.01 14.69 5.13
C ALA A 93 -1.04 15.55 5.96
N LEU A 94 -0.13 16.28 5.30
CA LEU A 94 0.78 17.23 5.94
C LEU A 94 0.01 18.37 6.63
N LEU A 95 -0.99 18.95 5.97
CA LEU A 95 -1.82 20.00 6.55
C LEU A 95 -2.60 19.49 7.78
N LYS A 96 -3.22 18.31 7.68
CA LYS A 96 -3.95 17.70 8.80
C LYS A 96 -3.03 17.47 10.01
N LYS A 97 -1.83 16.93 9.77
CA LYS A 97 -0.82 16.71 10.82
C LYS A 97 -0.34 18.03 11.44
N ALA A 98 -0.11 19.06 10.64
CA ALA A 98 0.32 20.38 11.11
C ALA A 98 -0.75 21.08 11.96
N LEU A 99 -2.03 20.91 11.60
CA LEU A 99 -3.16 21.52 12.28
C LEU A 99 -3.63 20.76 13.52
N LYS A 100 -3.06 19.58 13.83
CA LYS A 100 -3.51 18.67 14.91
C LYS A 100 -5.01 18.37 14.88
N ILE A 101 -5.61 18.36 13.69
CA ILE A 101 -7.02 18.03 13.54
C ILE A 101 -7.09 16.51 13.62
N SER A 102 -7.55 16.02 14.78
CA SER A 102 -7.78 14.60 15.10
C SER A 102 -9.07 14.11 14.47
#